data_AF-A0AA46W044-F1
#
_entry.id   AF-A0AA46W044-F1
#
_cell.length_a   1.000
_cell.length_b   1.000
_cell.length_c   1.000
_cell.angle_alpha   90.00
_cell.angle_beta   90.00
_cell.angle_gamma   90.00
#
_symmetry.space_group_name_H-M   'P 1'
#
loop_
_entity.id
_entity.type
_entity.pdbx_description
1 polymer ?
#
loop_
_entity_poly.entity_id
_entity_poly.type
_entity_poly.pdbx_seq_one_letter_code
_entity_poly.pdbx_strand_id
1 'polypeptide(L)'
;MLVEFTDDEKRLWNEAIKFARQNKKAIGRKLTSLDLYPAEDEPVSVFMSGSPGAGKTEASIALLNLFTSSSILRIDPDELRAEFDLYTGGNAYLFQGGISILISKIIDLALSQQQSFLLDGTLAKIDIARSNVERSLEKGRYVQVLYVYQNPLLAWEFVKAREQAEGRRILADHFVEQYFSARDVVNTLKLEYGKHVHVDLLLKHIDNSARLYKAGVDRIDYHIPERYTRDELAAALENVSPQEPVNEASKSALREGQESFRGIHSQREVR
;
A
#
# COMPACT_ATOMS: atom_id res chain seq x y z
N MET A 1 22.80 -6.97 1.53
CA MET A 1 23.42 -7.90 0.57
C MET A 1 22.77 -7.64 -0.79
N LEU A 2 23.53 -7.29 -1.84
CA LEU A 2 22.94 -7.15 -3.18
C LEU A 2 22.58 -8.56 -3.65
N VAL A 3 21.28 -8.84 -3.80
CA VAL A 3 20.82 -10.10 -4.39
C VAL A 3 21.24 -10.05 -5.86
N GLU A 4 22.26 -10.84 -6.23
CA GLU A 4 22.63 -11.00 -7.62
C GLU A 4 21.57 -11.85 -8.30
N PHE A 5 20.89 -11.26 -9.29
CA PHE A 5 19.99 -12.00 -10.15
C PHE A 5 20.77 -12.99 -11.03
N THR A 6 20.23 -14.19 -11.16
CA THR A 6 20.60 -15.15 -12.21
C THR A 6 20.38 -14.53 -13.59
N ASP A 7 20.97 -15.12 -14.63
CA ASP A 7 20.83 -14.57 -15.99
C ASP A 7 19.39 -14.65 -16.51
N ASP A 8 18.63 -15.67 -16.11
CA ASP A 8 17.20 -15.76 -16.40
C ASP A 8 16.38 -14.69 -15.66
N GLU A 9 16.68 -14.42 -14.40
CA GLU A 9 16.05 -13.33 -13.64
C GLU A 9 16.38 -11.96 -14.22
N LYS A 10 17.62 -11.73 -14.65
CA LYS A 10 18.01 -10.50 -15.37
C LYS A 10 17.24 -10.37 -16.67
N ARG A 11 17.07 -11.46 -17.42
CA ARG A 11 16.28 -11.48 -18.66
C ARG A 11 14.83 -11.10 -18.38
N LEU A 12 14.17 -11.75 -17.42
CA LEU A 12 12.80 -11.46 -16.99
C LEU A 12 12.63 -10.00 -16.54
N TRP A 13 13.55 -9.50 -15.71
CA TRP A 13 13.58 -8.10 -15.26
C TRP A 13 13.65 -7.12 -16.43
N ASN A 14 14.54 -7.38 -17.39
CA ASN A 14 14.71 -6.53 -18.58
C ASN A 14 13.49 -6.59 -19.51
N GLU A 15 12.89 -7.77 -19.69
CA GLU A 15 11.66 -7.96 -20.46
C GLU A 15 10.49 -7.19 -19.82
N ALA A 16 10.33 -7.24 -18.49
CA ALA A 16 9.32 -6.47 -17.77
C ALA A 16 9.51 -4.95 -17.95
N ILE A 17 10.75 -4.44 -17.84
CA ILE A 17 11.03 -3.03 -18.10
C ILE A 17 10.71 -2.65 -19.55
N LYS A 18 11.11 -3.48 -20.52
CA LYS A 18 10.85 -3.25 -21.94
C LYS A 18 9.36 -3.19 -22.23
N PHE A 19 8.60 -4.17 -21.73
CA PHE A 19 7.15 -4.22 -21.83
C PHE A 19 6.52 -2.95 -21.24
N ALA A 20 6.88 -2.58 -20.01
CA ALA A 20 6.32 -1.40 -19.36
C ALA A 20 6.61 -0.12 -20.16
N ARG A 21 7.83 0.05 -20.70
CA ARG A 21 8.17 1.22 -21.52
C ARG A 21 7.34 1.30 -22.80
N GLN A 22 7.09 0.17 -23.44
CA GLN A 22 6.31 0.07 -24.68
C GLN A 22 4.81 0.30 -24.43
N ASN A 23 4.28 -0.21 -23.31
CA ASN A 23 2.83 -0.25 -23.06
C ASN A 23 2.31 0.81 -22.07
N LYS A 24 3.18 1.50 -21.31
CA LYS A 24 2.77 2.46 -20.26
C LYS A 24 1.75 3.50 -20.70
N LYS A 25 1.80 3.97 -21.96
CA LYS A 25 0.85 4.96 -22.48
C LYS A 25 -0.54 4.34 -22.66
N ALA A 26 -0.61 3.14 -23.21
CA ALA A 26 -1.87 2.43 -23.45
C ALA A 26 -2.50 1.98 -22.12
N ILE A 27 -1.70 1.32 -21.27
CA ILE A 27 -2.12 0.90 -19.93
C ILE A 27 -2.55 2.11 -19.09
N GLY A 28 -1.76 3.18 -19.09
CA GLY A 28 -2.08 4.41 -18.37
C GLY A 28 -3.44 4.98 -18.78
N ARG A 29 -3.69 5.18 -20.08
CA ARG A 29 -4.98 5.69 -20.58
C ARG A 29 -6.17 4.80 -20.22
N LYS A 30 -5.99 3.48 -20.30
CA LYS A 30 -7.01 2.49 -19.90
C LYS A 30 -7.39 2.68 -18.43
N LEU A 31 -6.39 2.80 -17.56
CA LEU A 31 -6.58 2.89 -16.12
C LEU A 31 -7.00 4.29 -15.64
N THR A 32 -6.69 5.34 -16.39
CA THR A 32 -7.08 6.72 -16.08
C THR A 32 -8.22 7.23 -16.98
N SER A 33 -9.14 6.36 -17.38
CA SER A 33 -10.25 6.75 -18.26
C SER A 33 -11.07 7.90 -17.65
N LEU A 34 -11.30 8.96 -18.44
CA LEU A 34 -12.11 10.11 -18.02
C LEU A 34 -13.60 9.76 -17.88
N ASP A 35 -14.06 8.70 -18.55
CA ASP A 35 -15.44 8.21 -18.42
C ASP A 35 -15.68 7.55 -17.05
N LEU A 36 -14.63 6.97 -16.47
CA LEU A 36 -14.68 6.31 -15.16
C LEU A 36 -14.31 7.28 -14.03
N TYR A 37 -13.27 8.09 -14.27
CA TYR A 37 -12.71 9.03 -13.31
C TYR A 37 -12.77 10.43 -13.95
N PRO A 38 -13.85 11.20 -13.76
CA PRO A 38 -13.93 12.55 -14.32
C PRO A 38 -12.87 13.49 -13.72
N ALA A 39 -12.59 14.58 -14.42
CA ALA A 39 -11.77 15.66 -13.86
C ALA A 39 -12.50 16.34 -12.69
N GLU A 40 -11.75 16.74 -11.68
CA GLU A 40 -12.23 17.44 -10.49
C GLU A 40 -11.64 18.84 -10.42
N ASP A 41 -12.39 19.81 -9.90
CA ASP A 41 -11.91 21.18 -9.71
C ASP A 41 -10.82 21.26 -8.62
N GLU A 42 -10.93 20.43 -7.59
CA GLU A 42 -10.02 20.38 -6.45
C GLU A 42 -9.51 18.94 -6.21
N PRO A 43 -8.67 18.39 -7.11
CA PRO A 43 -8.29 16.99 -7.04
C PRO A 43 -7.29 16.71 -5.90
N VAL A 44 -7.44 15.54 -5.29
CA VAL A 44 -6.71 15.10 -4.11
C VAL A 44 -5.70 14.01 -4.47
N SER A 45 -4.51 14.07 -3.90
CA SER A 45 -3.50 13.00 -3.99
C SER A 45 -3.37 12.30 -2.64
N VAL A 46 -3.82 11.04 -2.56
CA VAL A 46 -3.70 10.21 -1.36
C VAL A 46 -2.59 9.19 -1.54
N PHE A 47 -1.67 9.13 -0.59
CA PHE A 47 -0.59 8.15 -0.54
C PHE A 47 -0.77 7.24 0.67
N MET A 48 -1.03 5.95 0.43
CA MET A 48 -0.99 4.96 1.51
C MET A 48 0.46 4.74 1.95
N SER A 49 0.66 4.49 3.23
CA SER A 49 1.95 4.08 3.79
C SER A 49 1.75 3.05 4.90
N GLY A 50 2.78 2.25 5.17
CA GLY A 50 2.77 1.20 6.18
C GLY A 50 3.36 -0.10 5.66
N SER A 51 3.80 -0.97 6.57
CA SER A 51 4.49 -2.22 6.23
C SER A 51 3.64 -3.18 5.37
N PRO A 52 4.25 -4.15 4.68
CA PRO A 52 3.51 -5.30 4.17
C PRO A 52 2.68 -5.94 5.30
N GLY A 53 1.46 -6.41 5.00
CA GLY A 53 0.60 -7.00 6.03
C GLY A 53 -0.02 -6.02 7.04
N ALA A 54 0.28 -4.71 6.96
CA ALA A 54 -0.42 -3.70 7.78
C ALA A 54 -1.91 -3.55 7.41
N GLY A 55 -2.30 -4.09 6.25
CA GLY A 55 -3.65 -4.07 5.71
C GLY A 55 -4.05 -2.70 5.18
N LYS A 56 -3.18 -2.16 4.32
CA LYS A 56 -3.41 -0.95 3.53
C LYS A 56 -4.51 -1.16 2.51
N THR A 57 -4.54 -2.33 1.86
CA THR A 57 -5.56 -2.72 0.88
C THR A 57 -6.97 -2.64 1.45
N GLU A 58 -7.23 -3.18 2.65
CA GLU A 58 -8.56 -3.09 3.25
C GLU A 58 -8.89 -1.67 3.73
N ALA A 59 -7.87 -0.87 4.08
CA ALA A 59 -8.05 0.53 4.43
C ALA A 59 -8.35 1.40 3.21
N SER A 60 -7.67 1.16 2.09
CA SER A 60 -7.88 1.89 0.83
C SER A 60 -9.26 1.59 0.25
N ILE A 61 -9.67 0.32 0.21
CA ILE A 61 -11.02 -0.07 -0.23
C ILE A 61 -12.08 0.55 0.68
N ALA A 62 -11.90 0.49 2.00
CA ALA A 62 -12.84 1.11 2.95
C ALA A 62 -12.95 2.62 2.76
N LEU A 63 -11.83 3.32 2.51
CA LEU A 63 -11.81 4.75 2.24
C LEU A 63 -12.55 5.07 0.94
N LEU A 64 -12.31 4.32 -0.13
CA LEU A 64 -12.98 4.52 -1.43
C LEU A 64 -14.49 4.31 -1.32
N ASN A 65 -14.94 3.33 -0.53
CA ASN A 65 -16.36 3.07 -0.30
C ASN A 65 -17.09 4.21 0.44
N LEU A 66 -16.38 5.13 1.09
CA LEU A 66 -16.98 6.35 1.66
C LEU A 66 -17.38 7.36 0.57
N PHE A 67 -16.75 7.29 -0.60
CA PHE A 67 -17.00 8.18 -1.74
C PHE A 67 -17.90 7.48 -2.76
N THR A 68 -19.19 7.37 -2.44
CA THR A 68 -20.18 6.68 -3.29
C THR A 68 -20.62 7.51 -4.51
N SER A 69 -20.42 8.83 -4.47
CA SER A 69 -20.83 9.76 -5.52
C SER A 69 -19.78 9.99 -6.61
N SER A 70 -18.53 9.62 -6.37
CA SER A 70 -17.40 9.89 -7.28
C SER A 70 -16.43 8.72 -7.26
N SER A 71 -16.12 8.15 -8.42
CA SER A 71 -15.10 7.11 -8.51
C SER A 71 -13.72 7.76 -8.34
N ILE A 72 -12.92 7.27 -7.41
CA ILE A 72 -11.54 7.72 -7.18
C ILE A 72 -10.58 6.68 -7.74
N LEU A 73 -9.57 7.13 -8.49
CA LEU A 73 -8.58 6.25 -9.10
C LEU A 73 -7.70 5.60 -8.02
N ARG A 74 -7.87 4.29 -7.80
CA ARG A 74 -6.94 3.48 -7.00
C ARG A 74 -5.79 2.98 -7.87
N ILE A 75 -4.57 3.20 -7.42
CA ILE A 75 -3.34 2.73 -8.07
C ILE A 75 -2.71 1.71 -7.13
N ASP A 76 -2.89 0.42 -7.40
CA ASP A 76 -2.32 -0.68 -6.62
C ASP A 76 -1.18 -1.35 -7.40
N PRO A 77 0.08 -1.31 -6.90
CA PRO A 77 1.20 -2.05 -7.50
C PRO A 77 0.95 -3.55 -7.66
N ASP A 78 0.09 -4.13 -6.82
CA ASP A 78 -0.22 -5.56 -6.82
C ASP A 78 -1.17 -5.92 -7.97
N GLU A 79 -2.19 -5.10 -8.21
CA GLU A 79 -3.11 -5.26 -9.35
C GLU A 79 -2.39 -5.07 -10.68
N LEU A 80 -1.44 -4.12 -10.75
CA LEU A 80 -0.66 -3.87 -11.96
C LEU A 80 0.24 -5.02 -12.37
N ARG A 81 0.52 -6.01 -11.49
CA ARG A 81 1.32 -7.18 -11.86
C ARG A 81 0.59 -8.09 -12.85
N ALA A 82 -0.73 -8.05 -12.89
CA ALA A 82 -1.54 -8.80 -13.85
C ALA A 82 -1.32 -8.35 -15.31
N GLU A 83 -0.72 -7.18 -15.54
CA GLU A 83 -0.35 -6.72 -16.89
C GLU A 83 0.87 -7.46 -17.47
N PHE A 84 1.58 -8.26 -16.68
CA PHE A 84 2.80 -8.98 -17.10
C PHE A 84 2.54 -10.48 -17.21
N ASP A 85 2.56 -11.01 -18.43
CA ASP A 85 2.25 -12.42 -18.71
C ASP A 85 3.16 -13.43 -17.99
N LEU A 86 4.40 -13.02 -17.67
CA LEU A 86 5.39 -13.87 -17.00
C LEU A 86 5.33 -13.78 -15.47
N TYR A 87 4.39 -13.02 -14.91
CA TYR A 87 4.21 -12.92 -13.46
C TYR A 87 3.49 -14.16 -12.92
N THR A 88 4.06 -14.77 -11.88
CA THR A 88 3.55 -16.02 -11.27
C THR A 88 3.42 -15.93 -9.75
N GLY A 89 3.39 -14.73 -9.18
CA GLY A 89 3.35 -14.53 -7.72
C GLY A 89 4.75 -14.56 -7.09
N GLY A 90 5.40 -15.72 -7.08
CA GLY A 90 6.70 -15.94 -6.41
C GLY A 90 7.85 -15.11 -6.98
N ASN A 91 7.74 -14.68 -8.23
CA ASN A 91 8.72 -13.85 -8.91
C ASN A 91 8.40 -12.34 -8.88
N ALA A 92 7.52 -11.89 -7.97
CA ALA A 92 7.06 -10.50 -7.87
C ALA A 92 8.19 -9.45 -7.85
N TYR A 93 9.33 -9.77 -7.23
CA TYR A 93 10.50 -8.89 -7.14
C TYR A 93 11.09 -8.56 -8.52
N LEU A 94 10.96 -9.44 -9.52
CA LEU A 94 11.45 -9.23 -10.88
C LEU A 94 10.67 -8.17 -11.66
N PHE A 95 9.44 -7.86 -11.25
CA PHE A 95 8.56 -6.94 -11.97
C PHE A 95 8.56 -5.52 -11.38
N GLN A 96 9.23 -5.29 -10.25
CA GLN A 96 9.19 -4.01 -9.54
C GLN A 96 9.66 -2.83 -10.41
N GLY A 97 10.66 -3.05 -11.26
CA GLY A 97 11.13 -2.05 -12.23
C GLY A 97 10.05 -1.69 -13.26
N GLY A 98 9.38 -2.68 -13.85
CA GLY A 98 8.27 -2.46 -14.78
C GLY A 98 7.07 -1.75 -14.12
N ILE A 99 6.69 -2.21 -12.92
CA ILE A 99 5.59 -1.63 -12.13
C ILE A 99 5.85 -0.16 -11.82
N SER A 100 7.07 0.19 -11.43
CA SER A 100 7.44 1.59 -11.14
C SER A 100 7.24 2.51 -12.35
N ILE A 101 7.53 2.01 -13.56
CA ILE A 101 7.32 2.74 -14.82
C ILE A 101 5.83 2.92 -15.11
N LEU A 102 5.01 1.88 -14.87
CA LEU A 102 3.56 1.96 -15.06
C LEU A 102 2.92 2.96 -14.08
N ILE A 103 3.23 2.84 -12.78
CA ILE A 103 2.73 3.74 -11.73
C ILE A 103 3.08 5.19 -12.04
N SER A 104 4.36 5.46 -12.37
CA SER A 104 4.81 6.80 -12.70
C SER A 104 3.96 7.38 -13.85
N LYS A 105 3.69 6.58 -14.89
CA LYS A 105 2.89 7.04 -16.02
C LYS A 105 1.41 7.24 -15.69
N ILE A 106 0.83 6.41 -14.83
CA ILE A 106 -0.56 6.55 -14.35
C ILE A 106 -0.70 7.84 -13.55
N ILE A 107 0.24 8.11 -12.63
CA ILE A 107 0.29 9.36 -11.86
C ILE A 107 0.45 10.56 -12.81
N ASP A 108 1.31 10.50 -13.84
CA ASP A 108 1.45 11.61 -14.82
C ASP A 108 0.10 11.95 -15.46
N LEU A 109 -0.66 10.92 -15.86
CA LEU A 109 -1.96 11.09 -16.51
C LEU A 109 -3.00 11.63 -15.52
N ALA A 110 -3.13 11.05 -14.34
CA ALA A 110 -4.06 11.49 -13.30
C ALA A 110 -3.84 12.96 -12.91
N LEU A 111 -2.58 13.38 -12.77
CA LEU A 111 -2.22 14.78 -12.52
C LEU A 111 -2.60 15.69 -13.69
N SER A 112 -2.30 15.28 -14.93
CA SER A 112 -2.62 16.08 -16.12
C SER A 112 -4.13 16.19 -16.39
N GLN A 113 -4.89 15.18 -15.96
CA GLN A 113 -6.34 15.06 -16.17
C GLN A 113 -7.15 15.58 -14.97
N GLN A 114 -6.49 16.12 -13.93
CA GLN A 114 -7.15 16.62 -12.72
C GLN A 114 -8.01 15.56 -12.02
N GLN A 115 -7.59 14.29 -12.00
CA GLN A 115 -8.32 13.20 -11.33
C GLN A 115 -7.76 12.99 -9.93
N SER A 116 -8.61 12.84 -8.90
CA SER A 116 -8.16 12.35 -7.59
C SER A 116 -7.62 10.93 -7.69
N PHE A 117 -6.58 10.62 -6.92
CA PHE A 117 -6.03 9.27 -6.87
C PHE A 117 -5.62 8.85 -5.46
N LEU A 118 -5.63 7.55 -5.23
CA LEU A 118 -5.07 6.88 -4.07
C LEU A 118 -4.00 5.88 -4.52
N LEU A 119 -2.75 6.10 -4.12
CA LEU A 119 -1.65 5.16 -4.36
C LEU A 119 -1.52 4.17 -3.19
N ASP A 120 -1.87 2.91 -3.42
CA ASP A 120 -1.83 1.83 -2.41
C ASP A 120 -0.43 1.21 -2.30
N GLY A 121 0.56 2.06 -1.99
CA GLY A 121 1.95 1.69 -1.83
C GLY A 121 2.37 1.54 -0.36
N THR A 122 3.57 1.00 -0.14
CA THR A 122 4.24 1.01 1.17
C THR A 122 4.89 2.37 1.48
N LEU A 123 5.11 3.21 0.45
CA LEU A 123 5.81 4.50 0.54
C LEU A 123 7.21 4.41 1.22
N ALA A 124 7.96 3.34 0.93
CA ALA A 124 9.21 3.03 1.66
C ALA A 124 10.50 3.58 1.00
N LYS A 125 10.41 4.28 -0.14
CA LYS A 125 11.58 4.86 -0.83
C LYS A 125 11.45 6.37 -0.89
N ILE A 126 12.30 7.08 -0.15
CA ILE A 126 12.20 8.53 0.03
C ILE A 126 12.23 9.30 -1.30
N ASP A 127 13.16 8.99 -2.21
CA ASP A 127 13.28 9.77 -3.46
C ASP A 127 12.04 9.65 -4.35
N ILE A 128 11.43 8.46 -4.40
CA ILE A 128 10.19 8.23 -5.15
C ILE A 128 9.02 8.93 -4.47
N ALA A 129 8.92 8.81 -3.14
CA ALA A 129 7.85 9.43 -2.36
C ALA A 129 7.90 10.96 -2.48
N ARG A 130 9.10 11.54 -2.34
CA ARG A 130 9.38 12.96 -2.50
C ARG A 130 8.95 13.45 -3.89
N SER A 131 9.42 12.78 -4.94
CA SER A 131 9.05 13.14 -6.32
C SER A 131 7.54 13.11 -6.55
N ASN A 132 6.82 12.10 -6.05
CA ASN A 132 5.37 12.02 -6.20
C ASN A 132 4.62 13.12 -5.42
N VAL A 133 5.11 13.46 -4.22
CA VAL A 133 4.56 14.55 -3.39
C VAL A 133 4.78 15.89 -4.06
N GLU A 134 6.01 16.21 -4.46
CA GLU A 134 6.37 17.48 -5.13
C GLU A 134 5.52 17.71 -6.37
N ARG A 135 5.43 16.70 -7.23
CA ARG A 135 4.63 16.79 -8.46
C ARG A 135 3.14 16.99 -8.20
N SER A 136 2.62 16.52 -7.06
CA SER A 136 1.23 16.76 -6.65
C SER A 136 1.06 18.19 -6.13
N LEU A 137 2.00 18.67 -5.31
CA LEU A 137 2.00 20.03 -4.76
C LEU A 137 2.17 21.09 -5.86
N GLU A 138 3.04 20.86 -6.84
CA GLU A 138 3.21 21.73 -8.02
C GLU A 138 1.92 21.89 -8.84
N LYS A 139 1.00 20.94 -8.72
CA LYS A 139 -0.34 20.99 -9.34
C LYS A 139 -1.41 21.60 -8.42
N GLY A 140 -1.02 22.15 -7.27
CA GLY A 140 -1.93 22.81 -6.32
C GLY A 140 -2.87 21.84 -5.60
N ARG A 141 -2.55 20.54 -5.56
CA ARG A 141 -3.42 19.50 -5.02
C ARG A 141 -3.32 19.41 -3.51
N TYR A 142 -4.41 18.99 -2.86
CA TYR A 142 -4.36 18.53 -1.48
C TYR A 142 -3.59 17.20 -1.42
N VAL A 143 -2.51 17.17 -0.64
CA VAL A 143 -1.68 15.96 -0.49
C VAL A 143 -1.89 15.35 0.89
N GLN A 144 -2.45 14.15 0.89
CA GLN A 144 -2.70 13.34 2.09
C GLN A 144 -1.82 12.10 2.09
N VAL A 145 -1.21 11.81 3.22
CA VAL A 145 -0.60 10.52 3.52
C VAL A 145 -1.47 9.82 4.54
N LEU A 146 -1.90 8.59 4.26
CA LEU A 146 -2.61 7.74 5.21
C LEU A 146 -1.66 6.61 5.65
N TYR A 147 -1.10 6.76 6.85
CA TYR A 147 -0.21 5.76 7.43
C TYR A 147 -1.02 4.71 8.19
N VAL A 148 -0.93 3.45 7.75
CA VAL A 148 -1.60 2.32 8.39
C VAL A 148 -0.59 1.57 9.25
N TYR A 149 -0.85 1.55 10.55
CA TYR A 149 -0.04 0.84 11.53
C TYR A 149 -0.68 -0.50 11.92
N GLN A 150 0.16 -1.52 11.97
CA GLN A 150 -0.13 -2.83 12.55
C GLN A 150 1.10 -3.29 13.35
N ASN A 151 0.87 -4.05 14.42
CA ASN A 151 1.94 -4.73 15.14
C ASN A 151 2.79 -5.53 14.14
N PRO A 152 4.13 -5.40 14.16
CA PRO A 152 4.98 -5.98 13.13
C PRO A 152 4.96 -7.51 13.11
N LEU A 153 4.78 -8.18 14.25
CA LEU A 153 4.67 -9.65 14.29
C LEU A 153 3.38 -10.13 13.65
N LEU A 154 2.25 -9.48 13.96
CA LEU A 154 0.96 -9.79 13.35
C LEU A 154 0.94 -9.46 11.85
N ALA A 155 1.55 -8.32 11.45
CA ALA A 155 1.72 -7.97 10.05
C ALA A 155 2.55 -9.04 9.30
N TRP A 156 3.58 -9.58 9.94
CA TRP A 156 4.38 -10.68 9.37
C TRP A 156 3.57 -11.97 9.23
N GLU A 157 2.70 -12.31 10.17
CA GLU A 157 1.77 -13.44 10.04
C GLU A 157 0.85 -13.29 8.83
N PHE A 158 0.31 -12.10 8.59
CA PHE A 158 -0.48 -11.84 7.38
C PHE A 158 0.35 -11.95 6.09
N VAL A 159 1.61 -11.53 6.11
CA VAL A 159 2.52 -11.73 4.96
C VAL A 159 2.73 -13.21 4.68
N LYS A 160 3.00 -14.03 5.71
CA LYS A 160 3.15 -15.48 5.57
C LYS A 160 1.87 -16.16 5.07
N ALA A 161 0.71 -15.78 5.61
CA ALA A 161 -0.57 -16.30 5.17
C ALA A 161 -0.85 -15.98 3.69
N ARG A 162 -0.51 -14.76 3.25
CA ARG A 162 -0.63 -14.36 1.85
C ARG A 162 0.36 -15.08 0.95
N GLU A 163 1.59 -15.30 1.39
CA GLU A 163 2.55 -16.11 0.63
C GLU A 163 2.03 -17.53 0.37
N GLN A 164 1.37 -18.14 1.36
CA GLN A 164 0.74 -19.44 1.19
C GLN A 164 -0.46 -19.42 0.23
N ALA A 165 -1.26 -18.36 0.25
CA ALA A 165 -2.47 -18.24 -0.58
C ALA A 165 -2.18 -17.81 -2.03
N GLU A 166 -1.21 -16.91 -2.24
CA GLU A 166 -0.97 -16.21 -3.51
C GLU A 166 0.43 -16.45 -4.08
N GLY A 167 1.30 -17.17 -3.37
CA GLY A 167 2.69 -17.44 -3.77
C GLY A 167 3.61 -16.22 -3.69
N ARG A 168 3.14 -15.05 -3.24
CA ARG A 168 3.94 -13.82 -3.17
C ARG A 168 4.88 -13.81 -1.98
N ARG A 169 6.11 -14.25 -2.22
CA ARG A 169 7.18 -14.29 -1.21
C ARG A 169 7.73 -12.90 -0.89
N ILE A 170 7.91 -12.63 0.40
CA ILE A 170 8.64 -11.47 0.92
C ILE A 170 9.68 -11.99 1.91
N LEU A 171 10.95 -11.61 1.74
CA LEU A 171 12.00 -11.98 2.69
C LEU A 171 11.86 -11.19 3.99
N ALA A 172 12.20 -11.80 5.13
CA ALA A 172 12.12 -11.16 6.44
C ALA A 172 12.91 -9.83 6.48
N ASP A 173 14.13 -9.82 5.96
CA ASP A 173 14.95 -8.60 5.87
C ASP A 173 14.25 -7.47 5.10
N HIS A 174 13.60 -7.80 3.97
CA HIS A 174 12.84 -6.82 3.20
C HIS A 174 11.59 -6.33 3.94
N PHE A 175 10.95 -7.20 4.72
CA PHE A 175 9.84 -6.80 5.57
C PHE A 175 10.31 -5.83 6.66
N VAL A 176 11.38 -6.15 7.38
CA VAL A 176 11.97 -5.29 8.42
C VAL A 176 12.38 -3.96 7.82
N GLU A 177 13.07 -3.98 6.69
CA GLU A 177 13.45 -2.77 5.95
C GLU A 177 12.22 -1.89 5.66
N GLN A 178 11.20 -2.47 5.04
CA GLN A 178 9.98 -1.74 4.66
C GLN A 178 9.16 -1.25 5.85
N TYR A 179 9.13 -1.99 6.96
CA TYR A 179 8.41 -1.61 8.17
C TYR A 179 8.92 -0.29 8.73
N PHE A 180 10.23 -0.19 8.96
CA PHE A 180 10.83 1.03 9.47
C PHE A 180 10.88 2.14 8.42
N SER A 181 11.25 1.82 7.18
CA SER A 181 11.38 2.83 6.12
C SER A 181 10.06 3.49 5.78
N ALA A 182 8.92 2.80 5.87
CA ALA A 182 7.60 3.42 5.68
C ALA A 182 7.35 4.56 6.69
N ARG A 183 7.70 4.35 7.95
CA ARG A 183 7.58 5.37 9.00
C ARG A 183 8.58 6.51 8.78
N ASP A 184 9.83 6.16 8.53
CA ASP A 184 10.93 7.12 8.36
C ASP A 184 10.59 8.09 7.22
N VAL A 185 10.13 7.57 6.07
CA VAL A 185 9.73 8.38 4.91
C VAL A 185 8.58 9.33 5.26
N VAL A 186 7.54 8.87 5.95
CA VAL A 186 6.38 9.73 6.29
C VAL A 186 6.79 10.87 7.21
N ASN A 187 7.60 10.59 8.23
CA ASN A 187 8.14 11.62 9.12
C ASN A 187 9.02 12.60 8.36
N THR A 188 9.88 12.13 7.44
CA THR A 188 10.71 12.99 6.59
C THR A 188 9.86 13.90 5.73
N LEU A 189 8.84 13.38 5.03
CA LEU A 189 7.93 14.18 4.20
C LEU A 189 7.19 15.23 5.04
N LYS A 190 6.70 14.85 6.23
CA LYS A 190 6.00 15.78 7.12
C LYS A 190 6.92 16.91 7.61
N LEU A 191 8.18 16.59 7.91
CA LEU A 191 9.19 17.57 8.29
C LEU A 191 9.56 18.50 7.12
N GLU A 192 9.74 17.94 5.91
CA GLU A 192 10.15 18.69 4.72
C GLU A 192 9.04 19.64 4.22
N TYR A 193 7.78 19.19 4.19
CA TYR A 193 6.67 19.94 3.58
C TYR A 193 5.70 20.57 4.59
N GLY A 194 5.81 20.24 5.87
CA GLY A 194 5.07 20.88 6.97
C GLY A 194 3.55 20.83 6.76
N LYS A 195 2.94 22.00 6.61
CA LYS A 195 1.48 22.15 6.43
C LYS A 195 0.97 21.76 5.04
N HIS A 196 1.86 21.59 4.06
CA HIS A 196 1.48 21.24 2.69
C HIS A 196 1.26 19.73 2.50
N VAL A 197 1.75 18.90 3.44
CA VAL A 197 1.50 17.46 3.47
C VAL A 197 0.75 17.12 4.74
N HIS A 198 -0.45 16.56 4.57
CA HIS A 198 -1.28 16.08 5.65
C HIS A 198 -0.97 14.61 5.92
N VAL A 199 -0.97 14.23 7.20
CA VAL A 199 -0.67 12.86 7.61
C VAL A 199 -1.72 12.43 8.60
N ASP A 200 -2.40 11.34 8.26
CA ASP A 200 -3.37 10.69 9.14
C ASP A 200 -2.86 9.30 9.46
N LEU A 201 -3.18 8.84 10.66
CA LEU A 201 -2.71 7.57 11.21
C LEU A 201 -3.92 6.69 11.51
N LEU A 202 -3.92 5.50 10.91
CA LEU A 202 -4.88 4.44 11.17
C LEU A 202 -4.19 3.31 11.95
N LEU A 203 -4.56 3.12 13.21
CA LEU A 203 -4.10 1.98 14.01
C LEU A 203 -5.13 0.85 13.94
N LYS A 204 -4.65 -0.33 13.56
CA LYS A 204 -5.43 -1.58 13.69
C LYS A 204 -5.13 -2.22 15.05
N HIS A 205 -6.19 -2.49 15.81
CA HIS A 205 -6.08 -3.25 17.06
C HIS A 205 -6.00 -4.76 16.76
N ILE A 206 -5.38 -5.50 17.68
CA ILE A 206 -5.18 -6.97 17.59
C ILE A 206 -6.48 -7.72 17.93
N ASP A 207 -7.38 -7.10 18.69
CA ASP A 207 -8.58 -7.70 19.29
C ASP A 207 -9.87 -7.48 18.50
N ASN A 208 -9.79 -7.14 17.20
CA ASN A 208 -10.94 -6.76 16.37
C ASN A 208 -11.78 -5.58 16.92
N SER A 209 -11.27 -4.83 17.92
CA SER A 209 -11.91 -3.60 18.38
C SER A 209 -11.77 -2.47 17.33
N ALA A 210 -12.57 -1.41 17.51
CA ALA A 210 -12.69 -0.31 16.56
C ALA A 210 -11.32 0.26 16.14
N ARG A 211 -11.13 0.49 14.83
CA ARG A 211 -9.92 1.11 14.28
C ARG A 211 -9.73 2.49 14.92
N LEU A 212 -8.56 2.76 15.51
CA LEU A 212 -8.26 4.09 16.03
C LEU A 212 -7.73 4.96 14.89
N TYR A 213 -8.45 6.04 14.61
CA TYR A 213 -8.07 7.04 13.62
C TYR A 213 -7.55 8.30 14.31
N LYS A 214 -6.41 8.81 13.86
CA LYS A 214 -5.83 10.09 14.31
C LYS A 214 -5.57 10.98 13.11
N ALA A 215 -6.27 12.10 13.04
CA ALA A 215 -6.09 13.09 11.99
C ALA A 215 -4.92 14.04 12.30
N GLY A 216 -4.24 14.53 11.29
CA GLY A 216 -3.30 15.66 11.39
C GLY A 216 -2.10 15.40 12.29
N VAL A 217 -1.48 14.22 12.15
CA VAL A 217 -0.31 13.83 12.93
C VAL A 217 0.94 14.54 12.42
N ASP A 218 1.68 15.18 13.33
CA ASP A 218 2.98 15.78 13.02
C ASP A 218 4.12 14.77 13.03
N ARG A 219 4.05 13.75 13.90
CA ARG A 219 5.04 12.69 13.99
C ARG A 219 4.40 11.36 14.37
N ILE A 220 4.61 10.34 13.54
CA ILE A 220 3.99 9.01 13.73
C ILE A 220 4.46 8.36 15.04
N ASP A 221 5.75 8.54 15.41
CA ASP A 221 6.37 7.89 16.57
C ASP A 221 5.66 8.17 17.90
N TYR A 222 4.99 9.32 18.04
CA TYR A 222 4.28 9.70 19.27
C TYR A 222 2.95 8.98 19.46
N HIS A 223 2.55 8.17 18.48
CA HIS A 223 1.23 7.58 18.44
C HIS A 223 1.22 6.09 18.22
N ILE A 224 2.38 5.49 17.89
CA ILE A 224 2.52 4.05 17.72
C ILE A 224 3.22 3.44 18.95
N PRO A 225 2.78 2.27 19.43
CA PRO A 225 3.45 1.57 20.53
C PRO A 225 4.68 0.81 20.01
N GLU A 226 5.60 1.50 19.32
CA GLU A 226 6.83 0.87 18.82
C GLU A 226 7.68 0.35 19.98
N ARG A 227 8.15 -0.89 19.85
CA ARG A 227 8.95 -1.59 20.86
C ARG A 227 10.19 -2.28 20.30
N TYR A 228 10.41 -2.21 18.99
CA TYR A 228 11.51 -2.90 18.33
C TYR A 228 12.46 -1.93 17.63
N THR A 229 13.75 -2.22 17.76
CA THR A 229 14.78 -1.81 16.80
C THR A 229 14.76 -2.73 15.58
N ARG A 230 15.51 -2.35 14.53
CA ARG A 230 15.65 -3.18 13.31
C ARG A 230 16.17 -4.58 13.65
N ASP A 231 17.20 -4.66 14.49
CA ASP A 231 17.84 -5.93 14.86
C ASP A 231 16.94 -6.78 15.76
N GLU A 232 16.25 -6.16 16.72
CA GLU A 232 15.29 -6.89 17.59
C GLU A 232 14.12 -7.44 16.79
N LEU A 233 13.60 -6.67 15.82
CA LEU A 233 12.53 -7.17 14.96
C LEU A 233 13.05 -8.32 14.08
N ALA A 234 14.21 -8.17 13.44
CA ALA A 234 14.80 -9.24 12.63
C ALA A 234 14.96 -10.54 13.43
N ALA A 235 15.55 -10.46 14.62
CA ALA A 235 15.70 -11.61 15.53
C ALA A 235 14.35 -12.19 15.97
N ALA A 236 13.34 -11.34 16.22
CA ALA A 236 12.01 -11.80 16.57
C ALA A 236 11.37 -12.60 15.42
N LEU A 237 11.53 -12.15 14.17
CA LEU A 237 10.98 -12.82 12.99
C LEU A 237 11.65 -14.17 12.69
N GLU A 238 12.95 -14.32 12.97
CA GLU A 238 13.68 -15.60 12.86
C GLU A 238 13.21 -16.62 13.89
N ASN A 239 12.88 -16.16 15.10
CA ASN A 239 12.38 -17.02 16.18
C ASN A 239 10.90 -17.42 16.01
N VAL A 240 10.18 -16.82 15.06
CA VAL A 240 8.85 -17.31 14.66
C VAL A 240 9.03 -18.55 13.78
N SER A 241 9.38 -19.69 14.41
CA SER A 241 9.17 -21.02 13.83
C SER A 241 7.72 -21.13 13.32
N PRO A 242 7.44 -21.95 12.29
CA PRO A 242 6.07 -22.11 11.78
C PRO A 242 5.20 -22.64 12.91
N GLN A 243 4.45 -21.74 13.55
CA GLN A 243 3.43 -22.15 14.50
C GLN A 243 2.38 -22.93 13.71
N GLU A 244 1.90 -24.00 14.35
CA GLU A 244 0.86 -24.90 13.87
C GLU A 244 -0.28 -24.16 13.18
N PRO A 245 -0.93 -24.79 12.18
CA PRO A 245 -1.96 -24.15 11.38
C PRO A 245 -2.98 -23.45 12.27
N VAL A 246 -3.21 -22.18 11.95
CA VAL A 246 -4.24 -21.31 12.49
C VAL A 246 -5.49 -22.13 12.84
N ASN A 247 -5.75 -22.27 14.14
CA ASN A 247 -6.90 -23.00 14.70
C ASN A 247 -8.19 -22.58 13.97
N GLU A 248 -9.12 -23.51 13.76
CA GLU A 248 -10.47 -23.26 13.23
C GLU A 248 -11.15 -22.03 13.87
N ALA A 249 -10.83 -21.71 15.12
CA ALA A 249 -11.27 -20.47 15.78
C ALA A 249 -10.89 -19.19 15.02
N SER A 250 -9.67 -19.04 14.51
CA SER A 250 -9.27 -17.84 13.76
C SER A 250 -9.73 -17.87 12.29
N LYS A 251 -9.97 -19.06 11.72
CA LYS A 251 -10.71 -19.18 10.44
C LYS A 251 -12.18 -18.80 10.60
N SER A 252 -12.79 -19.09 11.76
CA SER A 252 -14.15 -18.65 12.09
C SER A 252 -14.21 -17.13 12.30
N ALA A 253 -13.21 -16.51 12.94
CA ALA A 253 -13.11 -15.06 13.07
C ALA A 253 -12.93 -14.33 11.73
N LEU A 254 -12.23 -14.95 10.76
CA LEU A 254 -12.11 -14.46 9.38
C LEU A 254 -13.44 -14.57 8.60
N ARG A 255 -14.25 -15.61 8.86
CA ARG A 255 -15.60 -15.76 8.27
C ARG A 255 -16.65 -14.87 8.95
N GLU A 256 -16.63 -14.76 10.27
CA GLU A 256 -17.54 -13.89 11.04
C GLU A 256 -17.25 -12.41 10.81
N GLY A 257 -15.99 -12.03 10.57
CA GLY A 257 -15.64 -10.68 10.11
C GLY A 257 -16.22 -10.32 8.74
N GLN A 258 -16.44 -11.32 7.87
CA GLN A 258 -17.10 -11.15 6.57
C GLN A 258 -18.63 -11.14 6.68
N GLU A 259 -19.23 -11.84 7.64
CA GLU A 259 -20.69 -11.87 7.84
C GLU A 259 -21.24 -10.75 8.74
N SER A 260 -20.48 -10.32 9.76
CA SER A 260 -20.84 -9.17 10.60
C SER A 260 -20.88 -7.85 9.79
N PHE A 261 -20.16 -7.81 8.67
CA PHE A 261 -20.22 -6.73 7.69
C PHE A 261 -21.56 -6.66 6.92
N ARG A 262 -22.29 -7.78 6.79
CA ARG A 262 -23.65 -7.79 6.21
C ARG A 262 -24.72 -7.35 7.21
N GLY A 263 -24.52 -7.60 8.51
CA GLY A 263 -25.50 -7.31 9.57
C GLY A 263 -25.66 -5.83 9.94
N ILE A 264 -24.62 -5.00 9.74
CA ILE A 264 -24.67 -3.57 10.11
C ILE A 264 -25.51 -2.75 9.10
N HIS A 265 -25.77 -3.27 7.89
CA HIS A 265 -26.58 -2.61 6.88
C HIS A 265 -28.10 -2.82 7.01
N SER A 266 -28.59 -3.63 7.96
CA SER A 266 -30.04 -3.81 8.14
C SER A 266 -30.69 -2.86 9.16
N GLN A 267 -29.91 -2.04 9.88
CA GLN A 267 -30.45 -1.17 10.95
C GLN A 267 -30.29 0.33 10.70
N ARG A 268 -29.96 0.76 9.48
CA ARG A 268 -29.96 2.19 9.09
C ARG A 268 -31.03 2.57 8.06
N GLU A 269 -32.06 1.74 7.89
CA GLU A 269 -33.26 2.11 7.11
C GLU A 269 -34.46 2.55 7.97
N VAL A 270 -34.32 2.68 9.30
CA VAL A 270 -35.39 3.23 10.14
C VAL A 270 -34.83 4.19 11.17
N ARG A 271 -34.51 5.42 10.74
CA ARG A 271 -34.77 6.68 11.47
C ARG A 271 -34.26 7.89 10.70
#